data_AF-A0A919W9N9-F1
#
_entry.id   AF-A0A919W9N9-F1
#
_cell.length_a   1.000
_cell.length_b   1.000
_cell.length_c   1.000
_cell.angle_alpha   90.00
_cell.angle_beta   90.00
_cell.angle_gamma   90.00
#
_symmetry.space_group_name_H-M   'P 1'
#
loop_
_entity.id
_entity.type
_entity.pdbx_description
1 polymer ?
#
loop_
_entity_poly.entity_id
_entity_poly.type
_entity_poly.pdbx_seq_one_letter_code
_entity_poly.pdbx_strand_id
1 'polypeptide(L)'
;MSQEPFDDRVMPPPADPWATINRPAPTVYLGDPDTTVSIGPPGRPGAPAPAVRAGEELRFGPGVPPAPTGSPHWPVVPAATRPRPVWRRLVSVLSSLLTLALVVVVGLYLWQRLSPLVVESATVAVPRAAGNRCDVTVDVVATVRTNGRRGVIRYQWLRSGNPPGAVLTEQVGSGQRTAALTLEWTFSGVGATTETATINITEPTPLQAGTPVAYRCRRG
;
A
#
# COMPACT_ATOMS: atom_id res chain seq x y z
N MET A 1 -48.80 -53.28 15.30
CA MET A 1 -47.76 -52.28 14.96
C MET A 1 -47.31 -51.65 16.27
N SER A 2 -46.19 -52.12 16.79
CA SER A 2 -45.61 -51.66 18.05
C SER A 2 -44.55 -50.62 17.74
N GLN A 3 -44.60 -49.48 18.44
CA GLN A 3 -43.69 -48.35 18.27
C GLN A 3 -42.61 -48.46 19.35
N GLU A 4 -41.35 -48.63 18.94
CA GLU A 4 -40.21 -48.67 19.86
C GLU A 4 -39.91 -47.26 20.41
N PRO A 5 -39.55 -47.13 21.71
CA PRO A 5 -39.11 -45.87 22.29
C PRO A 5 -37.63 -45.60 21.96
N PHE A 6 -37.35 -44.43 21.41
CA PHE A 6 -35.99 -43.94 21.19
C PHE A 6 -35.31 -43.65 22.54
N ASP A 7 -34.19 -44.33 22.79
CA ASP A 7 -33.32 -44.19 23.96
C ASP A 7 -32.46 -42.91 23.81
N ASP A 8 -32.86 -41.83 24.50
CA ASP A 8 -32.12 -40.57 24.61
C ASP A 8 -30.88 -40.76 25.50
N ARG A 9 -29.85 -41.41 24.97
CA ARG A 9 -28.51 -41.36 25.56
C ARG A 9 -27.90 -39.98 25.30
N VAL A 10 -27.91 -39.18 26.36
CA VAL A 10 -27.14 -37.95 26.61
C VAL A 10 -25.87 -37.86 25.74
N MET A 11 -25.95 -37.07 24.67
CA MET A 11 -24.79 -36.64 23.89
C MET A 11 -24.10 -35.51 24.68
N PRO A 12 -22.81 -35.62 25.04
CA PRO A 12 -22.11 -34.49 25.63
C PRO A 12 -22.04 -33.34 24.62
N PRO A 13 -22.21 -32.07 25.06
CA PRO A 13 -22.13 -30.93 24.16
C PRO A 13 -20.74 -30.86 23.50
N PRO A 14 -20.66 -30.40 22.24
CA PRO A 14 -19.37 -30.23 21.56
C PRO A 14 -18.51 -29.25 22.37
N ALA A 15 -17.25 -29.62 22.60
CA ALA A 15 -16.29 -28.75 23.26
C ALA A 15 -16.17 -27.42 22.50
N ASP A 16 -16.38 -26.30 23.19
CA ASP A 16 -16.27 -24.97 22.61
C ASP A 16 -14.80 -24.69 22.22
N PRO A 17 -14.48 -24.52 20.92
CA PRO A 17 -13.12 -24.24 20.48
C PRO A 17 -12.63 -22.85 20.92
N TRP A 18 -13.50 -21.97 21.41
CA TRP A 18 -13.18 -20.59 21.80
C TRP A 18 -12.76 -20.44 23.27
N ALA A 19 -12.87 -21.49 24.09
CA ALA A 19 -12.52 -21.45 25.52
C ALA A 19 -11.00 -21.23 25.81
N THR A 20 -10.14 -21.30 24.78
CA THR A 20 -8.67 -21.19 24.95
C THR A 20 -8.13 -19.76 24.74
N ILE A 21 -8.97 -18.79 24.35
CA ILE A 21 -8.48 -17.44 23.96
C ILE A 21 -8.10 -16.55 25.16
N ASN A 22 -8.59 -16.82 26.37
CA ASN A 22 -8.38 -15.94 27.53
C ASN A 22 -7.23 -16.36 28.46
N ARG A 23 -6.10 -16.83 27.92
CA ARG A 23 -4.88 -17.07 28.73
C ARG A 23 -3.95 -15.86 28.63
N PRO A 24 -3.66 -15.12 29.72
CA PRO A 24 -2.65 -14.07 29.69
C PRO A 24 -1.26 -14.69 29.47
N ALA A 25 -0.55 -14.19 28.46
CA ALA A 25 0.82 -14.61 28.16
C ALA A 25 1.79 -14.17 29.29
N PRO A 26 2.75 -15.01 29.71
CA PRO A 26 3.79 -14.57 30.63
C PRO A 26 4.77 -13.66 29.91
N THR A 27 4.79 -12.38 30.28
CA THR A 27 5.79 -11.42 29.82
C THR A 27 7.14 -11.74 30.46
N VAL A 28 8.11 -12.14 29.64
CA VAL A 28 9.52 -12.27 30.05
C VAL A 28 10.16 -10.88 29.92
N TYR A 29 10.62 -10.32 31.04
CA TYR A 29 11.43 -9.10 31.06
C TYR A 29 12.85 -9.43 30.56
N LEU A 30 13.24 -8.84 29.43
CA LEU A 30 14.65 -8.73 29.02
C LEU A 30 15.18 -7.36 29.49
N GLY A 31 16.39 -7.38 30.05
CA GLY A 31 17.01 -6.28 30.80
C GLY A 31 17.30 -4.97 30.04
N ASP A 32 17.64 -3.97 30.85
CA ASP A 32 17.83 -2.54 30.55
C ASP A 32 18.54 -2.17 29.24
N PRO A 33 18.09 -1.10 28.55
CA PRO A 33 18.72 -0.59 27.33
C PRO A 33 19.93 0.37 27.54
N ASP A 34 20.40 0.63 28.77
CA ASP A 34 21.35 1.73 29.02
C ASP A 34 22.84 1.34 29.15
N THR A 35 23.27 0.20 28.58
CA THR A 35 24.72 -0.11 28.47
C THR A 35 25.30 0.35 27.14
N THR A 36 25.63 1.64 27.04
CA THR A 36 26.48 2.15 25.95
C THR A 36 27.95 2.09 26.37
N VAL A 37 28.69 1.10 25.86
CA VAL A 37 30.16 1.06 25.96
C VAL A 37 30.74 1.99 24.88
N SER A 38 31.32 3.12 25.30
CA SER A 38 32.01 4.06 24.42
C SER A 38 33.52 3.80 24.47
N ILE A 39 34.10 3.38 23.35
CA ILE A 39 35.56 3.26 23.16
C ILE A 39 35.94 4.27 22.07
N GLY A 40 36.45 5.43 22.49
CA GLY A 40 37.10 6.42 21.64
C GLY A 40 38.60 6.50 21.96
N PRO A 41 39.50 6.54 20.95
CA PRO A 41 40.94 6.61 21.18
C PRO A 41 41.38 8.01 21.66
N PRO A 42 42.44 8.12 22.49
CA PRO A 42 42.91 9.41 23.00
C PRO A 42 43.96 10.03 22.08
N GLY A 43 43.92 11.36 21.93
CA GLY A 43 45.10 12.16 21.62
C GLY A 43 44.94 13.19 20.50
N ARG A 44 44.97 14.50 20.83
CA ARG A 44 46.21 15.31 20.92
C ARG A 44 45.85 16.81 20.92
N PRO A 45 46.27 17.60 21.92
CA PRO A 45 46.22 19.06 21.84
C PRO A 45 47.49 19.60 21.17
N GLY A 46 47.37 20.57 20.27
CA GLY A 46 48.51 21.21 19.63
C GLY A 46 48.15 22.48 18.87
N ALA A 47 48.34 23.62 19.52
CA ALA A 47 48.21 24.98 18.98
C ALA A 47 49.23 25.28 17.86
N PRO A 48 48.98 26.30 17.00
CA PRO A 48 50.01 26.87 16.14
C PRO A 48 50.77 27.99 16.88
N ALA A 49 52.08 27.84 17.03
CA ALA A 49 52.97 28.93 17.44
C ALA A 49 53.89 29.31 16.26
N PRO A 50 53.98 30.60 15.87
CA PRO A 50 55.00 31.05 14.95
C PRO A 50 56.24 31.48 15.76
N ALA A 51 57.38 30.82 15.53
CA ALA A 51 58.66 31.24 16.10
C ALA A 51 59.63 31.59 14.97
N VAL A 52 59.79 32.90 14.78
CA VAL A 52 60.89 33.52 14.05
C VAL A 52 62.14 33.40 14.93
N ARG A 53 63.28 32.93 14.37
CA ARG A 53 64.55 33.68 14.32
C ARG A 53 65.71 32.88 13.71
N ALA A 54 66.40 33.63 12.85
CA ALA A 54 67.76 33.56 12.32
C ALA A 54 68.85 32.80 13.11
N GLY A 55 69.85 32.34 12.35
CA GLY A 55 71.13 31.79 12.80
C GLY A 55 71.69 30.93 11.65
N GLU A 56 72.24 31.52 10.59
CA GLU A 56 73.66 31.90 10.48
C GLU A 56 74.60 30.68 10.37
N GLU A 57 75.38 30.68 9.29
CA GLU A 57 76.68 30.02 9.12
C GLU A 57 76.75 28.48 9.14
N LEU A 58 76.52 27.86 7.97
CA LEU A 58 77.27 26.65 7.61
C LEU A 58 78.27 27.02 6.50
N ARG A 59 79.45 27.46 6.97
CA ARG A 59 80.66 27.74 6.21
C ARG A 59 81.21 26.42 5.66
N PHE A 60 80.91 26.11 4.40
CA PHE A 60 81.61 25.07 3.65
C PHE A 60 82.86 25.68 2.99
N GLY A 61 83.96 24.92 2.99
CA GLY A 61 85.33 25.37 2.75
C GLY A 61 85.67 26.04 1.40
N PRO A 62 86.94 26.40 1.20
CA PRO A 62 87.38 27.28 0.12
C PRO A 62 87.34 26.53 -1.22
N GLY A 63 86.58 27.07 -2.17
CA GLY A 63 86.58 26.61 -3.56
C GLY A 63 85.21 26.23 -4.12
N VAL A 64 84.21 27.10 -4.01
CA VAL A 64 82.99 27.02 -4.83
C VAL A 64 82.82 28.37 -5.52
N PRO A 65 82.98 28.46 -6.86
CA PRO A 65 82.66 29.70 -7.58
C PRO A 65 81.20 30.08 -7.30
N PRO A 66 80.87 31.38 -7.22
CA PRO A 66 79.51 31.82 -6.94
C PRO A 66 78.55 31.14 -7.93
N ALA A 67 77.47 30.56 -7.41
CA ALA A 67 76.44 29.96 -8.23
C ALA A 67 76.03 30.98 -9.31
N PRO A 68 75.99 30.60 -10.61
CA PRO A 68 75.60 31.53 -11.64
C PRO A 68 74.23 32.13 -11.29
N THR A 69 74.15 33.46 -11.25
CA THR A 69 72.91 34.22 -11.14
C THR A 69 72.10 33.97 -12.40
N GLY A 70 71.33 32.89 -12.36
CA GLY A 70 70.57 32.38 -13.48
C GLY A 70 70.19 30.95 -13.18
N SER A 71 69.16 30.77 -12.35
CA SER A 71 68.40 29.53 -12.40
C SER A 71 68.01 29.31 -13.87
N PRO A 72 68.31 28.14 -14.47
CA PRO A 72 67.82 27.87 -15.81
C PRO A 72 66.31 28.02 -15.75
N HIS A 73 65.79 28.96 -16.53
CA HIS A 73 64.37 29.13 -16.77
C HIS A 73 63.88 27.90 -17.54
N TRP A 74 63.72 26.77 -16.86
CA TRP A 74 62.94 25.69 -17.44
C TRP A 74 61.62 26.35 -17.88
N PRO A 75 61.24 26.25 -19.16
CA PRO A 75 60.00 26.85 -19.59
C PRO A 75 58.92 26.24 -18.71
N VAL A 76 58.27 27.09 -17.91
CA VAL A 76 57.02 26.74 -17.26
C VAL A 76 56.07 26.51 -18.41
N VAL A 77 56.03 25.27 -18.90
CA VAL A 77 54.99 24.86 -19.82
C VAL A 77 53.72 25.07 -19.00
N PRO A 78 52.84 26.03 -19.36
CA PRO A 78 51.58 26.17 -18.67
C PRO A 78 50.95 24.78 -18.73
N ALA A 79 50.55 24.23 -17.58
CA ALA A 79 49.93 22.92 -17.52
C ALA A 79 48.79 22.93 -18.53
N ALA A 80 49.00 22.26 -19.68
CA ALA A 80 48.04 22.28 -20.76
C ALA A 80 46.75 21.78 -20.15
N THR A 81 45.74 22.64 -20.08
CA THR A 81 44.44 22.28 -19.53
C THR A 81 43.89 21.25 -20.49
N ARG A 82 44.13 19.96 -20.23
CA ARG A 82 43.67 18.89 -21.10
C ARG A 82 42.17 19.11 -21.26
N PRO A 83 41.67 19.37 -22.48
CA PRO A 83 40.25 19.53 -22.68
C PRO A 83 39.63 18.22 -22.21
N ARG A 84 38.86 18.29 -21.11
CA ARG A 84 38.16 17.11 -20.59
C ARG A 84 37.32 16.60 -21.76
N PRO A 85 37.54 15.35 -22.23
CA PRO A 85 37.03 14.93 -23.52
C PRO A 85 35.51 15.08 -23.49
N VAL A 86 34.98 15.87 -24.42
CA VAL A 86 33.54 16.15 -24.57
C VAL A 86 32.77 14.83 -24.64
N TRP A 87 33.41 13.79 -25.20
CA TRP A 87 32.96 12.40 -25.18
C TRP A 87 32.64 11.85 -23.79
N ARG A 88 33.49 12.08 -22.77
CA ARG A 88 33.19 11.64 -21.38
C ARG A 88 31.99 12.38 -20.80
N ARG A 89 31.79 13.66 -21.15
CA ARG A 89 30.59 14.40 -20.75
C ARG A 89 29.36 13.84 -21.44
N LEU A 90 29.42 13.56 -22.74
CA LEU A 90 28.33 12.95 -23.50
C LEU A 90 27.97 11.56 -22.96
N VAL A 91 28.96 10.70 -22.71
CA VAL A 91 28.75 9.37 -22.11
C VAL A 91 28.16 9.50 -20.71
N SER A 92 28.63 10.45 -19.89
CA SER A 92 28.06 10.70 -18.57
C SER A 92 26.60 11.17 -18.65
N VAL A 93 26.28 12.09 -19.56
CA VAL A 93 24.91 12.59 -19.75
C VAL A 93 24.00 11.47 -20.24
N LEU A 94 24.45 10.68 -21.22
CA LEU A 94 23.70 9.54 -21.75
C LEU A 94 23.46 8.49 -20.67
N SER A 95 24.49 8.20 -19.85
CA SER A 95 24.36 7.31 -18.71
C SER A 95 23.38 7.86 -17.68
N SER A 96 23.43 9.15 -17.35
CA SER A 96 22.47 9.78 -16.44
C SER A 96 21.04 9.73 -16.97
N LEU A 97 20.84 9.96 -18.27
CA LEU A 97 19.53 9.87 -18.93
C LEU A 97 19.00 8.44 -18.92
N LEU A 98 19.85 7.45 -19.22
CA LEU A 98 19.47 6.04 -19.18
C LEU A 98 19.07 5.61 -17.76
N THR A 99 19.86 6.00 -16.76
CA THR A 99 19.54 5.71 -15.34
C THR A 99 18.22 6.38 -14.95
N LEU A 100 18.00 7.64 -15.33
CA LEU A 100 16.75 8.34 -15.06
C LEU A 100 15.56 7.64 -15.74
N ALA A 101 15.70 7.23 -17.00
CA ALA A 101 14.67 6.50 -17.72
C ALA A 101 14.34 5.16 -17.03
N LEU A 102 15.35 4.40 -16.59
CA LEU A 102 15.14 3.16 -15.85
C LEU A 102 14.39 3.40 -14.54
N VAL A 103 14.78 4.43 -13.77
CA VAL A 103 14.10 4.82 -12.52
C VAL A 103 12.63 5.17 -12.78
N VAL A 104 12.35 5.95 -13.84
CA VAL A 104 10.97 6.30 -14.22
C VAL A 104 10.17 5.05 -14.61
N VAL A 105 10.73 4.15 -15.41
CA VAL A 105 10.05 2.91 -15.82
C VAL A 105 9.75 2.02 -14.61
N VAL A 106 10.73 1.81 -13.72
CA VAL A 106 10.54 1.02 -12.50
C VAL A 106 9.51 1.68 -11.58
N GLY A 107 9.58 3.01 -11.41
CA GLY A 107 8.62 3.77 -10.63
C GLY A 107 7.19 3.63 -11.17
N LEU A 108 7.01 3.77 -12.48
CA LEU A 108 5.71 3.58 -13.14
C LEU A 108 5.22 2.13 -13.02
N TYR A 109 6.10 1.15 -13.18
CA TYR A 109 5.74 -0.26 -13.05
C TYR A 109 5.28 -0.62 -11.63
N LEU A 110 6.03 -0.17 -10.63
CA LEU A 110 5.64 -0.33 -9.22
C LEU A 110 4.32 0.38 -8.95
N TRP A 111 4.17 1.63 -9.41
CA TRP A 111 2.92 2.37 -9.27
C TRP A 111 1.75 1.60 -9.86
N GLN A 112 1.87 1.10 -11.09
CA GLN A 112 0.83 0.32 -11.76
C GLN A 112 0.50 -0.97 -11.01
N ARG A 113 1.48 -1.61 -10.37
CA ARG A 113 1.25 -2.86 -9.64
C ARG A 113 0.66 -2.66 -8.24
N LEU A 114 0.89 -1.51 -7.63
CA LEU A 114 0.42 -1.17 -6.28
C LEU A 114 -0.83 -0.28 -6.25
N SER A 115 -1.30 0.29 -7.37
CA SER A 115 -2.47 1.18 -7.27
C SER A 115 -3.71 0.41 -6.80
N PRO A 116 -4.57 1.03 -5.97
CA PRO A 116 -5.69 0.37 -5.30
C PRO A 116 -6.87 0.14 -6.23
N LEU A 117 -7.77 -0.76 -5.81
CA LEU A 117 -9.10 -0.91 -6.40
C LEU A 117 -9.86 0.43 -6.32
N VAL A 118 -10.49 0.81 -7.43
CA VAL A 118 -11.38 1.98 -7.51
C VAL A 118 -12.71 1.53 -8.07
N VAL A 119 -13.79 1.99 -7.44
CA VAL A 119 -15.15 1.82 -7.97
C VAL A 119 -15.49 3.03 -8.81
N GLU A 120 -15.82 2.80 -10.08
CA GLU A 120 -16.10 3.86 -11.05
C GLU A 120 -17.59 4.21 -11.08
N SER A 121 -18.46 3.21 -10.97
CA SER A 121 -19.91 3.39 -10.93
C SER A 121 -20.60 2.17 -10.36
N ALA A 122 -21.83 2.34 -9.89
CA ALA A 122 -22.73 1.23 -9.56
C ALA A 122 -24.11 1.49 -10.14
N THR A 123 -24.75 0.43 -10.62
CA THR A 123 -26.11 0.46 -11.14
C THR A 123 -26.90 -0.68 -10.51
N VAL A 124 -28.11 -0.41 -10.05
CA VAL A 124 -28.95 -1.42 -9.40
C VAL A 124 -30.12 -1.76 -10.31
N ALA A 125 -30.33 -3.05 -10.52
CA ALA A 125 -31.41 -3.55 -11.36
C ALA A 125 -32.11 -4.75 -10.68
N VAL A 126 -33.36 -4.94 -11.05
CA VAL A 126 -34.15 -6.12 -10.68
C VAL A 126 -34.27 -6.99 -11.94
N PRO A 127 -33.34 -7.92 -12.20
CA PRO A 127 -33.33 -8.71 -13.43
C PRO A 127 -34.61 -9.54 -13.61
N ARG A 128 -35.25 -9.94 -12.52
CA ARG A 128 -36.52 -10.67 -12.52
C ARG A 128 -37.51 -10.01 -11.58
N ALA A 129 -38.46 -9.25 -12.13
CA ALA A 129 -39.52 -8.65 -11.35
C ALA A 129 -40.46 -9.71 -10.75
N ALA A 130 -41.06 -9.40 -9.59
CA ALA A 130 -42.06 -10.23 -8.94
C ALA A 130 -43.25 -10.54 -9.87
N GLY A 131 -43.70 -9.53 -10.63
CA GLY A 131 -44.87 -9.62 -11.49
C GLY A 131 -46.15 -9.64 -10.66
N ASN A 132 -47.07 -10.56 -10.98
CA ASN A 132 -48.33 -10.78 -10.26
C ASN A 132 -48.26 -11.96 -9.27
N ARG A 133 -47.06 -12.50 -9.01
CA ARG A 133 -46.87 -13.68 -8.16
C ARG A 133 -46.87 -13.27 -6.69
N CYS A 134 -47.49 -14.10 -5.87
CA CYS A 134 -47.53 -13.94 -4.42
C CYS A 134 -46.39 -14.72 -3.78
N ASP A 135 -45.94 -14.26 -2.61
CA ASP A 135 -44.93 -14.96 -1.79
C ASP A 135 -43.65 -15.29 -2.58
N VAL A 136 -43.07 -14.25 -3.21
CA VAL A 136 -41.91 -14.39 -4.08
C VAL A 136 -40.66 -13.76 -3.49
N THR A 137 -39.54 -14.42 -3.75
CA THR A 137 -38.21 -13.84 -3.58
C THR A 137 -37.76 -13.24 -4.90
N VAL A 138 -37.36 -11.97 -4.86
CA VAL A 138 -36.75 -11.26 -5.99
C VAL A 138 -35.28 -11.00 -5.70
N ASP A 139 -34.48 -11.20 -6.74
CA ASP A 139 -33.06 -10.88 -6.70
C ASP A 139 -32.89 -9.44 -7.16
N VAL A 140 -32.33 -8.60 -6.28
CA VAL A 140 -31.87 -7.26 -6.63
C VAL A 140 -30.36 -7.34 -6.83
N VAL A 141 -29.89 -6.94 -8.02
CA VAL A 141 -28.48 -7.05 -8.38
C VAL A 141 -27.91 -5.66 -8.61
N ALA A 142 -26.89 -5.29 -7.85
CA ALA A 142 -26.06 -4.14 -8.11
C ALA A 142 -24.86 -4.55 -8.97
N THR A 143 -24.79 -4.01 -10.18
CA THR A 143 -23.65 -4.14 -11.08
C THR A 143 -22.68 -2.99 -10.81
N VAL A 144 -21.53 -3.31 -10.24
CA VAL A 144 -20.48 -2.37 -9.88
C VAL A 144 -19.37 -2.41 -10.93
N ARG A 145 -19.02 -1.27 -11.51
CA ARG A 145 -17.87 -1.13 -12.40
C ARG A 145 -16.64 -0.70 -11.64
N THR A 146 -15.53 -1.36 -11.94
CA THR A 146 -14.24 -1.13 -11.30
C THR A 146 -13.14 -0.94 -12.34
N ASN A 147 -12.02 -0.36 -11.91
CA ASN A 147 -10.85 -0.18 -12.76
C ASN A 147 -10.07 -1.49 -13.08
N GLY A 148 -10.62 -2.66 -12.75
CA GLY A 148 -10.01 -3.97 -13.03
C GLY A 148 -8.89 -4.37 -12.09
N ARG A 149 -8.68 -3.65 -10.98
CA ARG A 149 -7.65 -3.99 -10.00
C ARG A 149 -8.21 -4.94 -8.94
N ARG A 150 -7.34 -5.72 -8.32
CA ARG A 150 -7.73 -6.56 -7.19
C ARG A 150 -8.02 -5.72 -5.95
N GLY A 151 -8.98 -6.13 -5.14
CA GLY A 151 -9.27 -5.49 -3.86
C GLY A 151 -10.55 -5.99 -3.23
N VAL A 152 -10.95 -5.32 -2.16
CA VAL A 152 -12.17 -5.63 -1.42
C VAL A 152 -13.15 -4.47 -1.57
N ILE A 153 -14.41 -4.78 -1.84
CA ILE A 153 -15.52 -3.82 -1.77
C ILE A 153 -16.25 -4.08 -0.46
N ARG A 154 -16.40 -3.05 0.37
CA ARG A 154 -17.26 -3.10 1.56
C ARG A 154 -18.54 -2.35 1.26
N TYR A 155 -19.66 -3.00 1.52
CA TYR A 155 -20.96 -2.47 1.17
C TYR A 155 -22.04 -2.92 2.13
N GLN A 156 -23.16 -2.22 2.11
CA GLN A 156 -24.35 -2.59 2.85
C GLN A 156 -25.59 -2.31 2.00
N TRP A 157 -26.60 -3.15 2.18
CA TRP A 157 -27.91 -2.95 1.57
C TRP A 157 -28.83 -2.17 2.52
N LEU A 158 -29.48 -1.16 1.99
CA LEU A 158 -30.53 -0.40 2.66
C LEU A 158 -31.84 -0.70 1.97
N ARG A 159 -32.85 -1.05 2.77
CA ARG A 159 -34.22 -1.29 2.32
C ARG A 159 -35.11 -0.22 2.93
N SER A 160 -36.05 0.31 2.16
CA SER A 160 -37.04 1.25 2.71
C SER A 160 -37.78 0.62 3.90
N GLY A 161 -37.98 1.40 4.97
CA GLY A 161 -38.74 0.96 6.15
C GLY A 161 -38.05 -0.07 7.04
N ASN A 162 -36.80 -0.46 6.75
CA ASN A 162 -36.04 -1.42 7.54
C ASN A 162 -34.72 -0.81 8.03
N PRO A 163 -34.18 -1.26 9.17
CA PRO A 163 -32.81 -0.93 9.56
C PRO A 163 -31.80 -1.33 8.47
N PRO A 164 -30.67 -0.61 8.36
CA PRO A 164 -29.58 -0.99 7.47
C PRO A 164 -29.16 -2.44 7.70
N GLY A 165 -28.87 -3.16 6.62
CA GLY A 165 -28.34 -4.52 6.70
C GLY A 165 -26.91 -4.55 7.27
N ALA A 166 -26.41 -5.76 7.50
CA ALA A 166 -25.01 -5.96 7.86
C ALA A 166 -24.08 -5.44 6.76
N VAL A 167 -22.87 -5.03 7.14
CA VAL A 167 -21.81 -4.72 6.19
C VAL A 167 -21.27 -6.03 5.62
N LEU A 168 -21.33 -6.16 4.30
CA LEU A 168 -20.81 -7.27 3.53
C LEU A 168 -19.48 -6.89 2.85
N THR A 169 -18.72 -7.91 2.48
CA THR A 169 -17.43 -7.77 1.80
C THR A 169 -17.44 -8.62 0.55
N GLU A 170 -17.14 -8.00 -0.61
CA GLU A 170 -16.95 -8.70 -1.87
C GLU A 170 -15.47 -8.63 -2.29
N GLN A 171 -14.92 -9.76 -2.72
CA GLN A 171 -13.55 -9.85 -3.22
C GLN A 171 -13.53 -9.69 -4.74
N VAL A 172 -12.82 -8.67 -5.23
CA VAL A 172 -12.68 -8.42 -6.67
C VAL A 172 -11.35 -8.99 -7.15
N GLY A 173 -11.44 -9.89 -8.13
CA GLY A 173 -10.27 -10.50 -8.77
C GLY A 173 -9.47 -9.51 -9.62
N SER A 174 -8.21 -9.84 -9.88
CA SER A 174 -7.40 -9.07 -10.83
C SER A 174 -7.98 -9.18 -12.25
N GLY A 175 -8.12 -8.07 -12.97
CA GLY A 175 -8.70 -8.00 -14.30
C GLY A 175 -10.24 -7.92 -14.32
N GLN A 176 -10.90 -8.08 -13.17
CA GLN A 176 -12.35 -8.04 -13.06
C GLN A 176 -12.84 -6.60 -13.01
N ARG A 177 -13.45 -6.13 -14.10
CA ARG A 177 -14.02 -4.77 -14.24
C ARG A 177 -15.48 -4.65 -13.80
N THR A 178 -16.10 -5.77 -13.46
CA THR A 178 -17.51 -5.83 -13.08
C THR A 178 -17.70 -6.83 -11.96
N ALA A 179 -18.32 -6.38 -10.87
CA ALA A 179 -18.72 -7.19 -9.73
C ALA A 179 -20.24 -7.10 -9.56
N ALA A 180 -20.86 -8.25 -9.28
CA ALA A 180 -22.30 -8.34 -9.05
C ALA A 180 -22.54 -8.53 -7.54
N LEU A 181 -23.19 -7.57 -6.91
CA LEU A 181 -23.60 -7.66 -5.52
C LEU A 181 -25.09 -7.97 -5.49
N THR A 182 -25.48 -9.06 -4.86
CA THR A 182 -26.88 -9.52 -4.86
C THR A 182 -27.52 -9.29 -3.49
N LEU A 183 -28.81 -8.95 -3.52
CA LEU A 183 -29.72 -8.95 -2.38
C LEU A 183 -30.91 -9.82 -2.74
N GLU A 184 -31.12 -10.87 -1.95
CA GLU A 184 -32.34 -11.66 -2.02
C GLU A 184 -33.39 -11.02 -1.12
N TRP A 185 -34.57 -10.75 -1.70
CA TRP A 185 -35.66 -10.10 -0.97
C TRP A 185 -36.97 -10.85 -1.16
N THR A 186 -37.46 -11.45 -0.08
CA THR A 186 -38.77 -12.09 -0.02
C THR A 186 -39.87 -11.08 0.28
N PHE A 187 -40.88 -11.03 -0.59
CA PHE A 187 -42.14 -10.32 -0.39
C PHE A 187 -43.24 -11.35 -0.12
N SER A 188 -44.04 -11.13 0.92
CA SER A 188 -45.15 -12.01 1.29
C SER A 188 -46.45 -11.25 1.49
N GLY A 189 -47.56 -11.96 1.35
CA GLY A 189 -48.90 -11.41 1.55
C GLY A 189 -49.52 -10.79 0.30
N VAL A 190 -50.78 -10.36 0.45
CA VAL A 190 -51.61 -9.83 -0.65
C VAL A 190 -51.55 -8.30 -0.68
N GLY A 191 -51.51 -7.72 -1.88
CA GLY A 191 -51.50 -6.26 -2.05
C GLY A 191 -50.48 -5.77 -3.08
N ALA A 192 -50.31 -4.46 -3.15
CA ALA A 192 -49.30 -3.81 -3.98
C ALA A 192 -48.45 -2.88 -3.12
N THR A 193 -47.13 -3.05 -3.19
CA THR A 193 -46.17 -2.15 -2.55
C THR A 193 -45.03 -1.83 -3.51
N THR A 194 -44.39 -0.69 -3.30
CA THR A 194 -43.16 -0.31 -4.01
C THR A 194 -42.15 0.13 -2.98
N GLU A 195 -41.05 -0.60 -2.92
CA GLU A 195 -40.00 -0.41 -1.94
C GLU A 195 -38.68 -0.11 -2.65
N THR A 196 -37.78 0.62 -1.99
CA THR A 196 -36.50 1.01 -2.61
C THR A 196 -35.38 0.14 -2.04
N ALA A 197 -34.63 -0.49 -2.93
CA ALA A 197 -33.37 -1.15 -2.61
C ALA A 197 -32.21 -0.23 -2.97
N THR A 198 -31.42 0.16 -1.97
CA THR A 198 -30.25 1.03 -2.14
C THR A 198 -29.00 0.29 -1.71
N ILE A 199 -27.99 0.26 -2.57
CA ILE A 199 -26.64 -0.18 -2.23
C ILE A 199 -25.85 1.02 -1.72
N ASN A 200 -25.20 0.87 -0.56
CA ASN A 200 -24.23 1.83 -0.04
C ASN A 200 -22.86 1.17 0.02
N ILE A 201 -21.97 1.60 -0.86
CA ILE A 201 -20.58 1.17 -0.88
C ILE A 201 -19.81 2.12 0.01
N THR A 202 -19.10 1.59 1.02
CA THR A 202 -18.33 2.38 1.98
C THR A 202 -16.85 2.42 1.61
N GLU A 203 -16.32 1.33 1.06
CA GLU A 203 -14.93 1.21 0.62
C GLU A 203 -14.87 0.44 -0.72
N PRO A 204 -13.90 0.72 -1.61
CA PRO A 204 -12.82 1.71 -1.49
C PRO A 204 -13.22 3.13 -1.90
N THR A 205 -14.32 3.28 -2.64
CA THR A 205 -14.83 4.57 -3.11
C THR A 205 -16.28 4.71 -2.64
N PRO A 206 -16.57 5.62 -1.70
CA PRO A 206 -17.93 5.78 -1.19
C PRO A 206 -18.89 6.19 -2.29
N LEU A 207 -19.94 5.41 -2.50
CA LEU A 207 -20.98 5.72 -3.49
C LEU A 207 -22.29 5.01 -3.13
N GLN A 208 -23.41 5.58 -3.60
CA GLN A 208 -24.73 4.98 -3.44
C GLN A 208 -25.45 4.89 -4.77
N ALA A 209 -26.23 3.82 -4.93
CA ALA A 209 -27.14 3.64 -6.05
C ALA A 209 -28.37 2.89 -5.57
N GLY A 210 -29.52 3.10 -6.18
CA GLY A 210 -30.73 2.41 -5.77
C GLY A 210 -31.75 2.30 -6.88
N THR A 211 -32.71 1.40 -6.70
CA THR A 211 -33.80 1.17 -7.65
C THR A 211 -35.08 0.80 -6.91
N PRO A 212 -36.25 1.21 -7.42
CA PRO A 212 -37.53 0.76 -6.88
C PRO A 212 -37.80 -0.70 -7.27
N VAL A 213 -38.36 -1.45 -6.33
CA VAL A 213 -38.81 -2.83 -6.45
C VAL A 213 -40.32 -2.82 -6.23
N ALA A 214 -41.08 -3.13 -7.27
CA ALA A 214 -42.54 -3.20 -7.19
C ALA A 214 -42.98 -4.64 -6.94
N TYR A 215 -43.81 -4.83 -5.91
CA TYR A 215 -44.50 -6.08 -5.61
C TYR A 215 -45.99 -5.91 -5.84
N ARG A 216 -46.60 -6.85 -6.54
CA ARG A 216 -48.05 -6.90 -6.78
C ARG A 216 -48.54 -8.33 -6.66
N CYS A 217 -49.42 -8.58 -5.71
CA CYS A 217 -50.14 -9.82 -5.56
C CYS A 217 -51.63 -9.51 -5.50
N ARG A 218 -52.39 -10.07 -6.45
CA ARG A 218 -53.86 -10.03 -6.41
C ARG A 218 -54.33 -11.28 -5.71
N ARG A 219 -55.34 -11.16 -4.84
CA ARG A 219 -56.04 -12.32 -4.28
C ARG A 219 -56.62 -13.10 -5.47
N GLY A 220 -56.11 -14.32 -5.68
CA GLY A 220 -56.65 -15.26 -6.65
C GLY A 220 -57.93 -15.90 -6.14
#